data_AF-A0A497MF37-F1
#
_entry.id   AF-A0A497MF37-F1
#
_cell.length_a   1.000
_cell.length_b   1.000
_cell.length_c   1.000
_cell.angle_alpha   90.00
_cell.angle_beta   90.00
_cell.angle_gamma   90.00
#
_symmetry.space_group_name_H-M   'P 1'
#
loop_
_entity.id
_entity.type
_entity.pdbx_description
1 polymer ?
#
loop_
_entity_poly.entity_id
_entity_poly.type
_entity_poly.pdbx_seq_one_letter_code
_entity_poly.pdbx_strand_id
1 'polypeptide(L)'
;MVLITLRELVKRYWDYMALALIVVYATLSVKTFYRPGIPIGWDHPNYINQAWFTLEYLLPEGRLLGWSPLNQFGWPLNQFYYCGPHTFVACLAYLLMGFIDFYTVYKLALNIVYASYAPAMYVYVRALTGDRVAAVAAALLSVTVFPGENSWLDAGLRQIYEIGMWGQSMGVVLSLVATGLAVYMVDLDLGFRWLVTGIWAS
;
A
#
# COMPACT_ATOMS: atom_id res chain seq x y z
N MET A 1 -25.48 -29.40 18.00
CA MET A 1 -25.09 -28.17 17.27
C MET A 1 -24.96 -27.07 18.31
N VAL A 2 -23.74 -26.69 18.68
CA VAL A 2 -23.54 -25.67 19.74
C VAL A 2 -23.82 -24.31 19.13
N LEU A 3 -24.90 -23.65 19.57
CA LEU A 3 -25.20 -22.27 19.22
C LEU A 3 -24.15 -21.37 19.88
N ILE A 4 -23.14 -20.97 19.10
CA ILE A 4 -22.18 -19.94 19.50
C ILE A 4 -22.98 -18.66 19.76
N THR A 5 -22.80 -18.07 20.93
CA THR A 5 -23.49 -16.81 21.25
C THR A 5 -22.88 -15.66 20.44
N LEU A 6 -23.67 -14.63 20.11
CA LEU A 6 -23.18 -13.44 19.41
C LEU A 6 -21.95 -12.83 20.11
N ARG A 7 -21.91 -12.86 21.45
CA ARG A 7 -20.81 -12.37 22.27
C ARG A 7 -19.51 -13.14 22.03
N GLU A 8 -19.58 -14.46 21.90
CA GLU A 8 -18.42 -15.30 21.62
C GLU A 8 -17.91 -15.10 20.20
N LEU A 9 -18.82 -14.92 19.25
CA LEU A 9 -18.48 -14.62 17.86
C LEU A 9 -17.74 -13.29 17.77
N VAL A 10 -18.26 -12.23 18.41
CA VAL A 10 -17.62 -10.91 18.47
C VAL A 10 -16.25 -10.99 19.15
N LYS A 11 -16.10 -11.73 20.25
CA LYS A 11 -14.79 -11.90 20.89
C LYS A 11 -13.77 -12.61 20.00
N ARG A 12 -14.22 -13.62 19.26
CA ARG A 12 -13.37 -14.45 18.39
C ARG A 12 -12.90 -13.70 17.16
N TYR A 13 -13.75 -12.88 16.57
CA TYR A 13 -13.45 -12.15 15.32
C TYR A 13 -13.21 -10.65 15.52
N TRP A 14 -13.03 -10.21 16.77
CA TRP A 14 -12.88 -8.80 17.13
C TRP A 14 -11.88 -8.07 16.24
N ASP A 15 -10.66 -8.62 16.12
CA ASP A 15 -9.56 -8.00 15.37
C ASP A 15 -9.93 -7.83 13.88
N TYR A 16 -10.51 -8.86 13.27
CA TYR A 16 -10.94 -8.82 11.88
C TYR A 16 -12.09 -7.85 11.65
N MET A 17 -13.06 -7.81 12.55
CA MET A 17 -14.18 -6.86 12.48
C MET A 17 -13.69 -5.42 12.61
N ALA A 18 -12.81 -5.15 13.59
CA ALA A 18 -12.23 -3.82 13.79
C ALA A 18 -11.41 -3.39 12.56
N LEU A 19 -10.54 -4.26 12.05
CA LEU A 19 -9.76 -3.98 10.85
C LEU A 19 -10.62 -3.78 9.61
N ALA A 20 -11.65 -4.60 9.41
CA ALA A 20 -12.58 -4.42 8.30
C ALA A 20 -13.27 -3.05 8.35
N LEU A 21 -13.70 -2.62 9.54
CA LEU A 21 -14.30 -1.28 9.72
C LEU A 21 -13.29 -0.16 9.44
N ILE A 22 -12.04 -0.30 9.89
CA ILE A 22 -10.99 0.70 9.63
C ILE A 22 -10.63 0.74 8.14
N VAL A 23 -10.55 -0.40 7.46
CA VAL A 23 -10.31 -0.48 6.02
C VAL A 23 -11.46 0.18 5.25
N VAL A 24 -12.72 -0.07 5.63
CA VAL A 24 -13.87 0.63 5.05
C VAL A 24 -13.77 2.14 5.28
N TYR A 25 -13.45 2.57 6.50
CA TYR A 25 -13.21 3.98 6.81
C TYR A 25 -12.11 4.59 5.93
N ALA A 26 -10.96 3.90 5.79
CA ALA A 26 -9.84 4.36 4.98
C ALA A 26 -10.24 4.47 3.50
N THR A 27 -10.85 3.43 2.94
CA THR A 27 -11.31 3.38 1.55
C THR A 27 -12.33 4.48 1.25
N LEU A 28 -13.25 4.79 2.17
CA LEU A 28 -14.22 5.87 2.03
C LEU A 28 -13.62 7.27 2.21
N SER A 29 -12.49 7.38 2.93
CA SER A 29 -11.79 8.65 3.16
C SER A 29 -11.04 9.17 1.93
N VAL A 30 -10.68 8.27 1.00
CA VAL A 30 -10.04 8.58 -0.30
C VAL A 30 -11.05 9.22 -1.27
N LYS A 31 -11.54 10.44 -0.99
CA LYS A 31 -12.62 11.07 -1.78
C LYS A 31 -12.29 11.25 -3.27
N THR A 32 -11.01 11.40 -3.62
CA THR A 32 -10.55 11.51 -5.01
C THR A 32 -10.78 10.23 -5.83
N PHE A 33 -10.80 9.06 -5.18
CA PHE A 33 -11.10 7.78 -5.81
C PHE A 33 -12.47 7.78 -6.50
N TYR A 34 -13.47 8.40 -5.86
CA TYR A 34 -14.86 8.39 -6.32
C TYR A 34 -15.20 9.55 -7.28
N ARG A 35 -14.24 10.43 -7.60
CA ARG A 35 -14.45 11.54 -8.53
C ARG A 35 -14.06 11.14 -9.95
N PRO A 36 -14.75 11.60 -11.00
CA PRO A 36 -14.32 11.39 -12.39
C PRO A 36 -12.93 11.99 -12.69
N GLY A 37 -12.24 11.46 -13.70
CA GLY A 37 -10.93 11.97 -14.15
C GLY A 37 -9.74 11.38 -13.41
N ILE A 38 -8.62 12.10 -13.33
CA ILE A 38 -7.42 11.67 -12.58
C ILE A 38 -7.47 12.19 -11.13
N PRO A 39 -6.78 11.53 -10.17
CA PRO A 39 -6.61 12.08 -8.82
C PRO A 39 -5.96 13.47 -8.86
N ILE A 40 -6.41 14.35 -7.95
CA ILE A 40 -5.81 15.67 -7.74
C ILE A 40 -4.45 15.47 -7.08
N GLY A 41 -3.42 16.14 -7.59
CA GLY A 41 -2.06 16.08 -7.07
C GLY A 41 -1.05 16.33 -8.19
N TRP A 42 0.06 16.98 -7.85
CA TRP A 42 1.08 17.42 -8.82
C TRP A 42 1.73 16.25 -9.55
N ASP A 43 2.02 15.16 -8.84
CA ASP A 43 2.81 14.05 -9.36
C ASP A 43 1.97 12.94 -10.00
N HIS A 44 0.66 12.87 -9.72
CA HIS A 44 -0.21 11.80 -10.24
C HIS A 44 -0.12 11.65 -11.78
N PRO A 45 -0.15 12.72 -12.60
CA PRO A 45 0.02 12.59 -14.05
C PRO A 45 1.31 11.88 -14.45
N ASN A 46 2.41 12.15 -13.75
CA ASN A 46 3.70 11.49 -14.00
C ASN A 46 3.60 10.01 -13.63
N TYR A 47 3.10 9.67 -12.44
CA TYR A 47 2.91 8.28 -12.02
C TYR A 47 2.01 7.47 -12.98
N ILE A 48 0.94 8.08 -13.46
CA ILE A 48 0.02 7.50 -14.45
C ILE A 48 0.75 7.22 -15.76
N ASN A 49 1.50 8.20 -16.28
CA ASN A 49 2.27 8.03 -17.52
C ASN A 49 3.30 6.91 -17.41
N GLN A 50 4.05 6.86 -16.29
CA GLN A 50 5.04 5.80 -16.06
C GLN A 50 4.40 4.42 -15.92
N ALA A 51 3.26 4.32 -15.23
CA ALA A 51 2.50 3.07 -15.10
C ALA A 51 1.93 2.61 -16.46
N TRP A 52 1.38 3.53 -17.24
CA TRP A 52 0.86 3.24 -18.59
C TRP A 52 1.96 2.75 -19.51
N PHE A 53 3.11 3.45 -19.54
CA PHE A 53 4.24 3.01 -20.36
C PHE A 53 4.78 1.64 -19.89
N THR A 54 4.80 1.40 -18.58
CA THR A 54 5.18 0.09 -18.02
C THR A 54 4.23 -1.00 -18.50
N LEU A 55 2.92 -0.75 -18.50
CA LEU A 55 1.88 -1.65 -18.98
C LEU A 55 2.02 -1.96 -20.48
N GLU A 56 2.19 -0.93 -21.32
CA GLU A 56 2.13 -1.09 -22.78
C GLU A 56 3.45 -1.55 -23.42
N TYR A 57 4.61 -1.20 -22.85
CA TYR A 57 5.91 -1.37 -23.52
C TYR A 57 6.97 -2.12 -22.72
N LEU A 58 6.89 -2.13 -21.39
CA LEU A 58 7.92 -2.78 -20.56
C LEU A 58 7.49 -4.19 -20.17
N LEU A 59 6.35 -4.31 -19.49
CA LEU A 59 5.86 -5.56 -18.93
C LEU A 59 5.58 -6.65 -20.00
N PRO A 60 5.02 -6.36 -21.20
CA PRO A 60 4.87 -7.38 -22.25
C PRO A 60 6.20 -7.96 -22.74
N GLU A 61 7.28 -7.19 -22.66
CA GLU A 61 8.63 -7.62 -23.05
C GLU A 61 9.41 -8.24 -21.86
N GLY A 62 8.75 -8.45 -20.71
CA GLY A 62 9.40 -8.95 -19.50
C GLY A 62 10.39 -7.95 -18.88
N ARG A 63 10.27 -6.66 -19.20
CA ARG A 63 11.12 -5.59 -18.67
C ARG A 63 10.39 -4.82 -17.58
N LEU A 64 11.13 -4.39 -16.57
CA LEU A 64 10.65 -3.47 -15.53
C LEU A 64 11.26 -2.07 -15.64
N LEU A 65 12.37 -1.95 -16.38
CA LEU A 65 13.14 -0.73 -16.56
C LEU A 65 13.23 -0.44 -18.06
N GLY A 66 13.26 0.83 -18.44
CA GLY A 66 13.41 1.19 -19.85
C GLY A 66 13.55 2.67 -20.11
N TRP A 67 13.61 3.03 -21.39
CA TRP A 67 13.71 4.40 -21.85
C TRP A 67 12.42 4.79 -22.58
N SER A 68 11.81 5.90 -22.17
CA SER A 68 10.68 6.48 -22.89
C SER A 68 11.13 7.71 -23.66
N PRO A 69 11.07 7.69 -25.01
CA PRO A 69 11.31 8.89 -25.80
C PRO A 69 10.16 9.91 -25.68
N LEU A 70 9.02 9.49 -25.13
CA LEU A 70 7.79 10.28 -25.05
C LEU A 70 7.71 11.18 -23.81
N ASN A 71 8.61 11.00 -22.85
CA ASN A 71 8.61 11.74 -21.59
C ASN A 71 9.87 12.60 -21.48
N GLN A 72 9.73 13.89 -21.14
CA GLN A 72 10.84 14.83 -20.87
C GLN A 72 12.00 14.84 -21.90
N PHE A 73 11.69 14.80 -23.20
CA PHE A 73 12.70 14.67 -24.29
C PHE A 73 13.54 13.39 -24.24
N GLY A 74 13.03 12.35 -23.58
CA GLY A 74 13.76 11.13 -23.28
C GLY A 74 14.00 10.98 -21.79
N TRP A 75 13.40 9.94 -21.19
CA TRP A 75 13.51 9.69 -19.76
C TRP A 75 13.72 8.20 -19.45
N PRO A 76 14.67 7.85 -18.57
CA PRO A 76 14.82 6.48 -18.11
C PRO A 76 13.73 6.19 -17.07
N LEU A 77 12.70 5.49 -17.51
CA LEU A 77 11.57 5.08 -16.68
C LEU A 77 11.99 4.02 -15.67
N ASN A 78 11.44 4.14 -14.46
CA ASN A 78 11.60 3.20 -13.36
C ASN A 78 13.06 3.05 -12.84
N GLN A 79 14.00 3.89 -13.30
CA GLN A 79 15.41 3.86 -12.87
C GLN A 79 15.73 4.91 -11.79
N PHE A 80 15.33 6.17 -11.99
CA PHE A 80 15.55 7.23 -11.01
C PHE A 80 14.45 7.30 -9.94
N TYR A 81 13.24 6.93 -10.32
CA TYR A 81 12.13 6.73 -9.40
C TYR A 81 11.88 5.23 -9.25
N TYR A 82 11.44 4.84 -8.05
CA TYR A 82 11.19 3.44 -7.71
C TYR A 82 10.21 2.77 -8.70
N CYS A 83 10.57 1.59 -9.22
CA CYS A 83 9.77 0.85 -10.20
C CYS A 83 8.49 0.23 -9.62
N GLY A 84 8.45 0.02 -8.30
CA GLY A 84 7.41 -0.75 -7.61
C GLY A 84 5.98 -0.26 -7.86
N PRO A 85 5.64 1.01 -7.58
CA PRO A 85 4.29 1.54 -7.75
C PRO A 85 3.80 1.47 -9.20
N HIS A 86 4.66 1.79 -10.17
CA HIS A 86 4.31 1.74 -11.60
C HIS A 86 4.05 0.31 -12.06
N THR A 87 4.92 -0.62 -11.63
CA THR A 87 4.77 -2.06 -11.89
C THR A 87 3.50 -2.60 -11.22
N PHE A 88 3.21 -2.20 -9.99
CA PHE A 88 2.01 -2.60 -9.27
C PHE A 88 0.73 -2.17 -10.00
N VAL A 89 0.66 -0.91 -10.46
CA VAL A 89 -0.47 -0.43 -11.27
C VAL A 89 -0.56 -1.20 -12.59
N ALA A 90 0.55 -1.43 -13.28
CA ALA A 90 0.56 -2.16 -14.56
C ALA A 90 0.06 -3.61 -14.39
N CYS A 91 0.54 -4.33 -13.37
CA CYS A 91 0.06 -5.67 -13.04
C CYS A 91 -1.43 -5.67 -12.70
N LEU A 92 -1.89 -4.70 -11.89
CA LEU A 92 -3.30 -4.58 -11.55
C LEU A 92 -4.15 -4.26 -12.79
N ALA A 93 -3.63 -3.46 -13.71
CA ALA A 93 -4.29 -3.12 -14.97
C ALA A 93 -4.43 -4.35 -15.86
N TYR A 94 -3.40 -5.19 -15.97
CA TYR A 94 -3.50 -6.46 -16.69
C TYR A 94 -4.60 -7.37 -16.13
N LEU A 95 -4.71 -7.47 -14.81
CA LEU A 95 -5.72 -8.32 -14.15
C LEU A 95 -7.15 -7.79 -14.32
N LEU A 96 -7.32 -6.48 -14.45
CA LEU A 96 -8.62 -5.81 -14.50
C LEU A 96 -8.96 -5.27 -15.90
N MET A 97 -8.12 -5.56 -16.89
CA MET A 97 -8.29 -5.10 -18.26
C MET A 97 -9.63 -5.57 -18.82
N GLY A 98 -10.39 -4.64 -19.39
CA GLY A 98 -11.72 -4.90 -19.94
C GLY A 98 -12.87 -4.80 -18.92
N PHE A 99 -12.60 -4.72 -17.61
CA PHE A 99 -13.63 -4.52 -16.59
C PHE A 99 -13.79 -3.03 -16.21
N ILE A 100 -12.67 -2.31 -16.11
CA ILE A 100 -12.61 -0.90 -15.74
C ILE A 100 -11.53 -0.18 -16.55
N ASP A 101 -11.64 1.14 -16.66
CA ASP A 101 -10.63 1.95 -17.36
C ASP A 101 -9.32 2.08 -16.56
N PHE A 102 -8.23 2.39 -17.26
CA PHE A 102 -6.89 2.50 -16.67
C PHE A 102 -6.79 3.51 -15.52
N TYR A 103 -7.52 4.64 -15.60
CA TYR A 103 -7.48 5.65 -14.53
C TYR A 103 -8.22 5.16 -13.28
N THR A 104 -9.29 4.39 -13.44
CA THR A 104 -9.97 3.69 -12.34
C THR A 104 -9.07 2.63 -11.71
N VAL A 105 -8.28 1.89 -12.50
CA VAL A 105 -7.26 0.97 -11.97
C VAL A 105 -6.21 1.73 -11.15
N TYR A 106 -5.69 2.84 -11.68
CA TYR A 106 -4.69 3.65 -10.96
C TYR A 106 -5.22 4.14 -9.61
N LYS A 107 -6.45 4.65 -9.59
CA LYS A 107 -7.15 5.04 -8.37
C LYS A 107 -7.31 3.86 -7.41
N LEU A 108 -7.61 2.68 -7.92
CA LEU A 108 -7.77 1.47 -7.09
C LEU A 108 -6.45 1.09 -6.45
N ALA A 109 -5.34 1.14 -7.18
CA ALA A 109 -4.01 0.94 -6.63
C ALA A 109 -3.70 1.95 -5.51
N LEU A 110 -4.01 3.24 -5.72
CA LEU A 110 -3.88 4.29 -4.70
C LEU A 110 -4.71 3.97 -3.44
N ASN A 111 -5.97 3.55 -3.63
CA ASN A 111 -6.86 3.19 -2.53
C ASN A 111 -6.37 1.96 -1.75
N ILE A 112 -5.88 0.94 -2.46
CA ILE A 112 -5.30 -0.26 -1.85
C ILE A 112 -4.09 0.12 -0.99
N VAL A 113 -3.16 0.91 -1.53
CA VAL A 113 -1.98 1.35 -0.76
C VAL A 113 -2.40 2.16 0.47
N TYR A 114 -3.32 3.11 0.30
CA TYR A 114 -3.82 3.89 1.43
C TYR A 114 -4.47 3.02 2.52
N ALA A 115 -5.41 2.15 2.14
CA ALA A 115 -6.13 1.30 3.08
C ALA A 115 -5.21 0.25 3.73
N SER A 116 -4.14 -0.17 3.05
CA SER A 116 -3.19 -1.15 3.57
C SER A 116 -2.32 -0.66 4.73
N TYR A 117 -2.27 0.65 5.01
CA TYR A 117 -1.66 1.18 6.23
C TYR A 117 -2.29 0.62 7.50
N ALA A 118 -3.61 0.44 7.52
CA ALA A 118 -4.32 -0.08 8.69
C ALA A 118 -3.88 -1.51 9.05
N PRO A 119 -3.99 -2.52 8.15
CA PRO A 119 -3.53 -3.87 8.46
C PRO A 119 -2.01 -3.94 8.66
N ALA A 120 -1.21 -3.16 7.93
CA ALA A 120 0.25 -3.15 8.11
C ALA A 120 0.66 -2.62 9.49
N MET A 121 0.09 -1.50 9.92
CA MET A 121 0.33 -0.93 11.24
C MET A 121 -0.19 -1.84 12.35
N TYR A 122 -1.35 -2.46 12.15
CA TYR A 122 -1.88 -3.44 13.08
C TYR A 122 -0.91 -4.59 13.29
N VAL A 123 -0.44 -5.23 12.22
CA VAL A 123 0.52 -6.34 12.28
C VAL A 123 1.79 -5.92 13.02
N TYR A 124 2.34 -4.76 12.66
CA TYR A 124 3.54 -4.22 13.28
C TYR A 124 3.39 -4.00 14.79
N VAL A 125 2.36 -3.25 15.22
CA VAL A 125 2.15 -2.96 16.65
C VAL A 125 1.73 -4.20 17.42
N ARG A 126 0.92 -5.07 16.83
CA ARG A 126 0.50 -6.33 17.43
C ARG A 126 1.70 -7.24 17.69
N ALA A 127 2.63 -7.31 16.75
CA ALA A 127 3.87 -8.08 16.91
C ALA A 127 4.76 -7.51 18.02
N LEU A 128 4.93 -6.19 18.08
CA LEU A 128 5.82 -5.57 19.07
C LEU A 128 5.27 -5.58 20.51
N THR A 129 3.96 -5.39 20.67
CA THR A 129 3.37 -5.13 21.99
C THR A 129 2.59 -6.31 22.54
N GLY A 130 2.14 -7.22 21.68
CA GLY A 130 1.18 -8.24 22.08
C GLY A 130 -0.17 -7.67 22.54
N ASP A 131 -0.49 -6.39 22.31
CA ASP A 131 -1.75 -5.73 22.65
C ASP A 131 -2.59 -5.44 21.40
N ARG A 132 -3.83 -5.94 21.38
CA ARG A 132 -4.75 -5.81 20.26
C ARG A 132 -5.44 -4.45 20.24
N VAL A 133 -5.67 -3.85 21.40
CA VAL A 133 -6.33 -2.53 21.49
C VAL A 133 -5.35 -1.47 21.01
N ALA A 134 -4.10 -1.54 21.46
CA ALA A 134 -3.03 -0.68 20.95
C ALA A 134 -2.86 -0.81 19.43
N ALA A 135 -2.88 -2.04 18.90
CA ALA A 135 -2.78 -2.28 17.46
C ALA A 135 -3.97 -1.73 16.66
N VAL A 136 -5.21 -1.90 17.15
CA VAL A 136 -6.41 -1.29 16.53
C VAL A 136 -6.35 0.24 16.56
N ALA A 137 -5.93 0.82 17.69
CA ALA A 137 -5.78 2.27 17.81
C ALA A 137 -4.72 2.80 16.83
N ALA A 138 -3.55 2.15 16.76
CA ALA A 138 -2.50 2.51 15.83
C ALA A 138 -2.95 2.38 14.36
N ALA A 139 -3.69 1.33 14.02
CA ALA A 139 -4.25 1.13 12.68
C ALA A 139 -5.26 2.22 12.28
N LEU A 140 -6.09 2.69 13.21
CA LEU A 140 -7.02 3.80 12.95
C LEU A 140 -6.26 5.11 12.77
N LEU A 141 -5.28 5.38 13.63
CA LEU A 141 -4.48 6.60 13.57
C LEU A 141 -3.63 6.64 12.30
N SER A 142 -3.11 5.50 11.81
CA SER A 142 -2.28 5.44 10.61
C SER A 142 -3.02 5.69 9.30
N VAL A 143 -4.35 5.70 9.32
CA VAL A 143 -5.22 6.04 8.16
C VAL A 143 -6.05 7.30 8.39
N THR A 144 -5.79 8.05 9.47
CA THR A 144 -6.49 9.29 9.79
C THR A 144 -5.58 10.48 9.51
N VAL A 145 -6.06 11.42 8.68
CA VAL A 145 -5.31 12.63 8.36
C VAL A 145 -5.52 13.67 9.45
N PHE A 146 -4.44 14.20 10.02
CA PHE A 146 -4.49 15.25 11.03
C PHE A 146 -4.13 16.63 10.45
N PRO A 147 -4.70 17.74 10.98
CA PRO A 147 -4.39 19.09 10.51
C PRO A 147 -2.92 19.50 10.61
N GLY A 148 -2.17 18.84 11.50
CA GLY A 148 -0.74 19.09 11.71
C GLY A 148 0.18 18.48 10.64
N GLU A 149 -0.34 17.61 9.76
CA GLU A 149 0.47 17.03 8.67
C GLU A 149 0.84 18.07 7.62
N ASN A 150 2.12 18.10 7.28
CA ASN A 150 2.72 18.89 6.21
C ASN A 150 2.85 18.04 4.94
N SER A 151 2.15 18.43 3.87
CA SER A 151 2.16 17.68 2.60
C SER A 151 3.50 17.66 1.87
N TRP A 152 4.41 18.59 2.16
CA TRP A 152 5.70 18.71 1.50
C TRP A 152 6.83 18.02 2.25
N LEU A 153 6.77 18.02 3.57
CA LEU A 153 7.87 17.59 4.44
C LEU A 153 7.59 16.25 5.12
N ASP A 154 6.32 15.91 5.35
CA ASP A 154 5.97 14.67 6.02
C ASP A 154 5.72 13.57 4.99
N ALA A 155 6.18 12.36 5.30
CA ALA A 155 5.74 11.14 4.63
C ALA A 155 4.31 10.73 5.06
N GLY A 156 3.47 11.72 5.33
CA GLY A 156 2.12 11.59 5.85
C GLY A 156 1.10 11.29 4.76
N LEU A 157 -0.11 10.95 5.18
CA LEU A 157 -1.22 10.63 4.28
C LEU A 157 -1.67 11.85 3.47
N ARG A 158 -1.48 13.06 3.99
CA ARG A 158 -1.78 14.30 3.28
C ARG A 158 -0.97 14.47 1.99
N GLN A 159 0.27 13.99 1.97
CA GLN A 159 1.16 14.06 0.81
C GLN A 159 0.63 13.25 -0.37
N ILE A 160 -0.05 12.13 -0.11
CA ILE A 160 -0.68 11.27 -1.13
C ILE A 160 -1.72 12.05 -1.94
N TYR A 161 -2.44 13.01 -1.33
CA TYR A 161 -3.56 13.71 -1.97
C TYR A 161 -3.25 15.12 -2.45
N GLU A 162 -2.30 15.81 -1.83
CA GLU A 162 -1.93 17.17 -2.23
C GLU A 162 -0.80 17.17 -3.25
N ILE A 163 0.22 16.33 -3.02
CA ILE A 163 1.39 16.22 -3.91
C ILE A 163 1.22 15.07 -4.89
N GLY A 164 0.62 13.96 -4.47
CA GLY A 164 0.50 12.76 -5.31
C GLY A 164 1.70 11.82 -5.18
N MET A 165 2.55 12.01 -4.17
CA MET A 165 3.62 11.07 -3.84
C MET A 165 3.05 9.94 -2.97
N TRP A 166 2.78 8.79 -3.59
CA TRP A 166 2.19 7.63 -2.92
C TRP A 166 3.08 6.38 -2.98
N GLY A 167 4.14 6.41 -3.78
CA GLY A 167 5.05 5.28 -3.87
C GLY A 167 5.95 5.12 -2.64
N GLN A 168 6.35 6.23 -2.02
CA GLN A 168 6.97 6.20 -0.69
C GLN A 168 6.03 5.56 0.33
N SER A 169 4.73 5.88 0.27
CA SER A 169 3.71 5.32 1.15
C SER A 169 3.57 3.81 0.97
N MET A 170 3.61 3.31 -0.27
CA MET A 170 3.69 1.87 -0.56
C MET A 170 4.93 1.24 0.09
N GLY A 171 6.09 1.91 0.00
CA GLY A 171 7.32 1.48 0.67
C GLY A 171 7.14 1.36 2.19
N VAL A 172 6.55 2.38 2.84
CA VAL A 172 6.27 2.37 4.29
C VAL A 172 5.36 1.19 4.69
N VAL A 173 4.28 0.95 3.95
CA VAL A 173 3.39 -0.19 4.18
C VAL A 173 4.16 -1.51 4.15
N LEU A 174 4.96 -1.72 3.10
CA LEU A 174 5.73 -2.95 2.94
C LEU A 174 6.78 -3.10 4.06
N SER A 175 7.44 -2.02 4.45
CA SER A 175 8.40 -2.01 5.57
C SER A 175 7.74 -2.35 6.90
N LEU A 176 6.54 -1.83 7.20
CA LEU A 176 5.79 -2.15 8.41
C LEU A 176 5.42 -3.64 8.46
N VAL A 177 4.91 -4.19 7.36
CA VAL A 177 4.59 -5.62 7.27
C VAL A 177 5.84 -6.47 7.43
N ALA A 178 6.91 -6.17 6.69
CA ALA A 178 8.17 -6.91 6.76
C ALA A 178 8.75 -6.90 8.18
N THR A 179 8.70 -5.76 8.85
CA THR A 179 9.21 -5.62 10.23
C THR A 179 8.34 -6.37 11.22
N GLY A 180 7.01 -6.27 11.12
CA GLY A 180 6.10 -7.03 11.98
C GLY A 180 6.27 -8.54 11.83
N LEU A 181 6.45 -9.02 10.60
CA LEU A 181 6.75 -10.43 10.34
C LEU A 181 8.11 -10.84 10.92
N ALA A 182 9.16 -10.02 10.76
CA ALA A 182 10.47 -10.30 11.33
C ALA A 182 10.42 -10.44 12.86
N VAL A 183 9.69 -9.55 13.55
CA VAL A 183 9.48 -9.64 15.01
C VAL A 183 8.78 -10.95 15.38
N TYR A 184 7.69 -11.29 14.68
CA TYR A 184 6.96 -12.54 14.94
C TYR A 184 7.81 -13.79 14.71
N MET A 185 8.71 -13.76 13.72
CA MET A 185 9.64 -14.86 13.45
C MET A 185 10.70 -15.03 14.54
N VAL A 186 11.15 -13.94 15.16
CA VAL A 186 12.06 -13.99 16.33
C VAL A 186 11.34 -14.61 17.53
N ASP A 187 10.10 -14.20 17.81
CA ASP A 187 9.31 -14.75 18.92
C ASP A 187 9.00 -16.25 18.77
N LEU A 188 8.90 -16.74 17.52
CA LEU A 188 8.72 -18.16 17.22
C LEU A 188 10.02 -18.98 17.19
N ASP A 189 11.17 -18.38 17.52
CA ASP A 189 12.51 -18.98 17.41
C ASP A 189 12.83 -19.51 15.99
N LEU A 190 12.13 -18.96 14.98
CA LEU A 190 12.37 -19.23 13.56
C LEU A 190 13.41 -18.26 12.97
N GLY A 191 13.67 -17.14 13.66
CA GLY A 191 14.54 -16.05 13.21
C GLY A 191 16.00 -16.47 13.01
N PHE A 192 16.54 -17.35 13.86
CA PHE A 192 17.95 -17.77 13.75
C PHE A 192 18.22 -18.62 12.51
N ARG A 193 17.27 -19.47 12.10
CA ARG A 193 17.43 -20.32 10.91
C ARG A 193 17.45 -19.51 9.62
N TRP A 194 16.60 -18.49 9.49
CA TRP A 194 16.56 -17.64 8.29
C TRP A 194 17.70 -16.62 8.20
N LEU A 195 18.15 -16.06 9.33
CA LEU A 195 19.33 -15.19 9.34
C LEU A 195 20.59 -15.95 8.90
N VAL A 196 20.70 -17.22 9.30
CA VAL A 196 21.82 -18.10 8.90
C VAL A 196 21.66 -18.64 7.47
N THR A 197 20.45 -18.94 6.98
CA THR A 197 20.27 -19.46 5.61
C THR A 197 20.13 -18.36 4.55
N GLY A 198 19.64 -17.17 4.90
CA GLY A 198 19.41 -16.05 3.98
C GLY A 198 20.67 -15.23 3.67
N ILE A 199 21.62 -15.16 4.60
CA ILE A 199 22.93 -14.50 4.39
C ILE A 199 23.90 -15.42 3.64
N TRP A 200 23.69 -16.73 3.66
CA TRP A 200 24.58 -17.72 3.02
C TRP A 200 24.04 -18.34 1.73
N ALA A 201 22.85 -17.94 1.28
CA ALA A 201 22.26 -18.39 0.01
C ALA A 201 22.36 -17.34 -1.13
N SER A 202 23.17 -16.28 -0.94
CA SER A 202 23.55 -15.32 -1.99
C SER A 202 24.99 -15.51 -2.42
#